data_AF-A0A5B7DAQ0-F1
#
_entry.id   AF-A0A5B7DAQ0-F1
#
_cell.length_a   1.000
_cell.length_b   1.000
_cell.length_c   1.000
_cell.angle_alpha   90.00
_cell.angle_beta   90.00
_cell.angle_gamma   90.00
#
_symmetry.space_group_name_H-M   'P 1'
#
loop_
_entity.id
_entity.type
_entity.pdbx_description
1 polymer ?
#
loop_
_entity_poly.entity_id
_entity_poly.type
_entity_poly.pdbx_seq_one_letter_code
_entity_poly.pdbx_strand_id
1 'polypeptide(L)'
;MMSLGGDMGLNMGTTINKIACATNGWKLNSASHTLFKSAYRRYKPYPANCPRNFFESGGLCFNVIDRPGEDMTWEECRGLCKKESEGTWWADLAVFDNAEELEELSITWLEIFEYDKCFSDARRKCTTTNEYSDHPYMWIGVHKMDGHWVTLDGTHIIEQNLMWHVGYPHESGAHAFLEDVTETTGINSYGPAQCPSNFFESGGHCFSVIDKPGVNMTWEECRGLCELEGEGEWKADLAVFDNAEQLEAFSITWLEISNTLPDHPYMWIGVHKMDGQWVTLDGTHITLQNLMWHVGHPHDMGVNAYLEDITRTTGENSYGRLYMSCSMGVYEHHSRCLCEAN
;
A
#
# COMPACT_ATOMS: atom_id res chain seq x y z
N MET A 1 2.22 59.06 25.12
CA MET A 1 3.27 58.04 25.32
C MET A 1 2.59 56.75 25.76
N MET A 2 2.31 55.86 24.80
CA MET A 2 2.09 54.43 25.01
C MET A 2 2.58 53.73 23.75
N SER A 3 3.41 52.71 23.96
CA SER A 3 4.05 51.83 23.00
C SER A 3 3.11 50.65 22.70
N LEU A 4 3.01 50.26 21.43
CA LEU A 4 2.47 48.97 21.00
C LEU A 4 3.42 48.41 19.93
N GLY A 5 4.45 47.72 20.39
CA GLY A 5 5.20 46.75 19.61
C GLY A 5 4.57 45.37 19.81
N GLY A 6 4.47 44.61 18.72
CA GLY A 6 3.91 43.26 18.73
C GLY A 6 3.82 42.73 17.31
N ASP A 7 4.97 42.67 16.63
CA ASP A 7 5.16 41.94 15.39
C ASP A 7 5.21 40.44 15.74
N MET A 8 4.18 39.69 15.35
CA MET A 8 4.16 38.23 15.46
C MET A 8 4.32 37.65 14.05
N GLY A 9 5.57 37.55 13.60
CA GLY A 9 5.92 36.73 12.45
C GLY A 9 5.69 35.25 12.76
N LEU A 10 4.84 34.58 11.97
CA LEU A 10 4.72 33.13 11.96
C LEU A 10 6.01 32.55 11.38
N ASN A 11 6.68 31.73 12.19
CA ASN A 11 7.85 30.96 11.81
C ASN A 11 7.37 29.71 11.05
N MET A 12 7.28 29.78 9.71
CA MET A 12 7.09 28.58 8.89
C MET A 12 8.38 27.74 8.99
N GLY A 13 8.25 26.53 9.51
CA GLY A 13 9.34 25.55 9.56
C GLY A 13 9.85 25.22 8.16
N THR A 14 11.12 24.81 8.07
CA THR A 14 11.76 24.37 6.83
C THR A 14 11.19 23.03 6.40
N THR A 15 10.38 23.02 5.34
CA THR A 15 9.88 21.80 4.71
C THR A 15 11.03 21.01 4.08
N ILE A 16 11.01 19.67 4.25
CA ILE A 16 11.95 18.76 3.60
C ILE A 16 11.29 18.23 2.33
N ASN A 17 11.80 18.63 1.16
CA ASN A 17 11.31 18.14 -0.13
C ASN A 17 12.20 17.00 -0.63
N LYS A 18 11.61 15.84 -0.91
CA LYS A 18 12.28 14.69 -1.51
C LYS A 18 11.83 14.52 -2.96
N ILE A 19 12.64 13.86 -3.79
CA ILE A 19 12.36 13.72 -5.23
C ILE A 19 12.67 12.30 -5.69
N ALA A 20 11.71 11.57 -6.25
CA ALA A 20 11.99 10.29 -6.90
C ALA A 20 12.28 10.48 -8.39
N CYS A 21 13.48 10.10 -8.80
CA CYS A 21 13.87 9.98 -10.19
C CYS A 21 13.89 8.51 -10.59
N ALA A 22 13.29 8.17 -11.74
CA ALA A 22 13.40 6.84 -12.33
C ALA A 22 14.13 6.93 -13.67
N THR A 23 15.00 5.95 -13.95
CA THR A 23 15.51 5.78 -15.32
C THR A 23 14.62 4.83 -16.09
N ASN A 24 14.18 5.24 -17.28
CA ASN A 24 13.46 4.33 -18.15
C ASN A 24 14.49 3.48 -18.91
N GLY A 25 14.85 2.34 -18.33
CA GLY A 25 15.32 1.21 -19.12
C GLY A 25 14.27 0.83 -20.17
N TRP A 26 14.65 0.12 -21.24
CA TRP A 26 13.70 -0.36 -22.24
C TRP A 26 12.54 -1.09 -21.56
N LYS A 27 11.37 -0.44 -21.50
CA LYS A 27 10.11 -1.02 -21.00
C LYS A 27 9.77 -2.19 -21.92
N LEU A 28 10.15 -3.40 -21.51
CA LEU A 28 9.78 -4.61 -22.23
C LEU A 28 8.26 -4.69 -22.20
N ASN A 29 7.67 -4.76 -23.39
CA ASN A 29 6.22 -4.78 -23.61
C ASN A 29 5.56 -5.73 -22.58
N SER A 30 4.55 -5.23 -21.88
CA SER A 30 3.92 -5.80 -20.67
C SER A 30 3.35 -7.22 -20.77
N ALA A 31 3.49 -7.90 -21.91
CA ALA A 31 3.02 -9.27 -22.10
C ALA A 31 4.08 -10.36 -21.77
N SER A 32 5.36 -10.02 -21.62
CA SER A 32 6.43 -11.03 -21.40
C SER A 32 6.91 -11.17 -19.95
N HIS A 33 6.46 -10.30 -19.03
CA HIS A 33 6.96 -10.28 -17.64
C HIS A 33 6.40 -11.41 -16.74
N THR A 34 5.23 -11.98 -17.06
CA THR A 34 4.61 -13.03 -16.21
C THR A 34 5.25 -14.41 -16.39
N LEU A 35 5.82 -14.71 -17.57
CA LEU A 35 6.41 -16.04 -17.84
C LEU A 35 7.92 -16.13 -17.54
N PHE A 36 8.61 -15.01 -17.33
CA PHE A 36 10.07 -14.99 -17.14
C PHE A 36 10.54 -14.83 -15.69
N LYS A 37 9.68 -14.42 -14.73
CA LYS A 37 10.08 -14.18 -13.32
C LYS A 37 10.32 -15.47 -12.52
N SER A 38 9.62 -16.58 -12.81
CA SER A 38 9.68 -17.82 -12.00
C SER A 38 11.02 -18.58 -12.05
N ALA A 39 11.89 -18.28 -13.03
CA ALA A 39 13.14 -19.02 -13.22
C ALA A 39 14.41 -18.31 -12.72
N TYR A 40 14.36 -17.03 -12.33
CA TYR A 40 15.56 -16.22 -12.09
C TYR A 40 15.93 -15.97 -10.61
N ARG A 41 15.08 -16.30 -9.61
CA ARG A 41 15.42 -16.06 -8.19
C ARG A 41 16.46 -17.00 -7.58
N ARG A 42 16.95 -18.03 -8.29
CA ARG A 42 18.02 -18.92 -7.80
C ARG A 42 19.35 -18.67 -8.54
N TYR A 43 20.24 -17.94 -7.84
CA TYR A 43 21.67 -17.74 -8.15
C TYR A 43 22.00 -16.69 -9.24
N LYS A 44 22.41 -15.47 -8.83
CA LYS A 44 23.78 -14.92 -9.01
C LYS A 44 23.87 -13.43 -8.63
N PRO A 45 25.08 -12.92 -8.27
CA PRO A 45 25.31 -11.57 -7.78
C PRO A 45 24.78 -10.52 -8.75
N TYR A 46 24.33 -9.37 -8.23
CA TYR A 46 23.98 -8.16 -8.97
C TYR A 46 24.61 -8.12 -10.37
N PRO A 47 23.84 -8.30 -11.46
CA PRO A 47 24.24 -7.75 -12.73
C PRO A 47 23.97 -6.24 -12.64
N ALA A 48 24.98 -5.52 -12.18
CA ALA A 48 25.05 -4.07 -12.21
C ALA A 48 24.60 -3.51 -13.56
N ASN A 49 23.54 -2.70 -13.57
CA ASN A 49 23.24 -1.80 -14.69
C ASN A 49 22.58 -0.47 -14.26
N CYS A 50 22.08 -0.34 -13.02
CA CYS A 50 21.64 0.97 -12.56
C CYS A 50 22.85 1.94 -12.48
N PRO A 51 22.70 3.19 -12.96
CA PRO A 51 23.71 4.20 -12.81
C PRO A 51 24.11 4.40 -11.35
N ARG A 52 25.27 5.03 -11.13
CA ARG A 52 25.74 5.33 -9.78
C ARG A 52 24.69 6.20 -9.06
N ASN A 53 24.37 5.85 -7.82
CA ASN A 53 23.33 6.47 -6.96
C ASN A 53 21.88 6.05 -7.24
N PHE A 54 21.65 5.14 -8.19
CA PHE A 54 20.35 4.50 -8.35
C PHE A 54 20.32 3.13 -7.65
N PHE A 55 19.17 2.75 -7.13
CA PHE A 55 18.86 1.40 -6.64
C PHE A 55 17.89 0.71 -7.61
N GLU A 56 17.98 -0.61 -7.71
CA GLU A 56 17.09 -1.41 -8.57
C GLU A 56 15.86 -1.85 -7.78
N SER A 57 14.67 -1.67 -8.34
CA SER A 57 13.42 -2.25 -7.84
C SER A 57 12.50 -2.56 -9.02
N GLY A 58 11.89 -3.74 -9.05
CA GLY A 58 11.02 -4.16 -10.17
C GLY A 58 11.68 -4.26 -11.55
N GLY A 59 13.02 -4.25 -11.63
CA GLY A 59 13.76 -4.11 -12.90
C GLY A 59 13.84 -2.68 -13.44
N LEU A 60 13.41 -1.70 -12.65
CA LEU A 60 13.61 -0.27 -12.86
C LEU A 60 14.72 0.25 -11.92
N CYS A 61 15.30 1.38 -12.27
CA CYS A 61 16.31 2.04 -11.44
C CYS A 61 15.74 3.34 -10.88
N PHE A 62 15.73 3.47 -9.57
CA PHE A 62 15.23 4.63 -8.85
C PHE A 62 16.36 5.35 -8.12
N ASN A 63 16.29 6.67 -8.03
CA ASN A 63 17.16 7.48 -7.19
C ASN A 63 16.28 8.46 -6.43
N VAL A 64 16.54 8.65 -5.15
CA VAL A 64 15.87 9.69 -4.38
C VAL A 64 16.84 10.81 -4.06
N ILE A 65 16.49 12.00 -4.55
CA ILE A 65 17.24 13.22 -4.30
C ILE A 65 16.57 13.93 -3.12
N ASP A 66 17.31 14.03 -2.03
CA ASP A 66 16.92 14.81 -0.85
C ASP A 66 17.73 16.11 -0.81
N ARG A 67 17.02 17.24 -0.66
CA ARG A 67 17.62 18.57 -0.51
C ARG A 67 17.00 19.30 0.69
N PRO A 68 17.48 19.02 1.91
CA PRO A 68 16.91 19.60 3.13
C PRO A 68 16.94 21.13 3.10
N GLY A 69 15.79 21.76 3.33
CA GLY A 69 15.66 23.22 3.39
C GLY A 69 15.61 23.94 2.03
N GLU A 70 15.57 23.20 0.91
CA GLU A 70 15.25 23.75 -0.42
C GLU A 70 13.79 23.45 -0.77
N ASP A 71 12.96 24.49 -0.93
CA ASP A 71 11.63 24.38 -1.53
C ASP A 71 11.73 24.33 -3.04
N MET A 72 11.40 23.18 -3.61
CA MET A 72 11.53 22.92 -5.04
C MET A 72 10.17 22.70 -5.69
N THR A 73 9.93 23.39 -6.80
CA THR A 73 8.76 23.18 -7.66
C THR A 73 8.86 21.86 -8.40
N TRP A 74 7.73 21.37 -8.90
CA TRP A 74 7.67 20.14 -9.70
C TRP A 74 8.59 20.23 -10.93
N GLU A 75 8.61 21.37 -11.62
CA GLU A 75 9.45 21.62 -12.80
C GLU A 75 10.94 21.61 -12.47
N GLU A 76 11.33 22.17 -11.32
CA GLU A 76 12.70 22.15 -10.85
C GLU A 76 13.15 20.73 -10.50
N CYS A 77 12.29 19.97 -9.82
CA CYS A 77 12.54 18.56 -9.47
C CYS A 77 12.70 17.70 -10.73
N ARG A 78 11.79 17.88 -11.70
CA ARG A 78 11.88 17.23 -13.01
C ARG A 78 13.18 17.59 -13.73
N GLY A 79 13.55 18.88 -13.68
CA GLY A 79 14.81 19.38 -14.23
C GLY A 79 16.04 18.75 -13.57
N LEU A 80 16.00 18.45 -12.26
CA LEU A 80 17.05 17.71 -11.56
C LEU A 80 17.12 16.25 -12.02
N CYS A 81 16.00 15.52 -12.06
CA CYS A 81 16.00 14.14 -12.54
C CYS A 81 16.56 14.04 -13.96
N LYS A 82 16.18 14.97 -14.85
CA LYS A 82 16.74 15.02 -16.21
C LYS A 82 18.25 15.26 -16.25
N LYS A 83 18.82 15.98 -15.27
CA LYS A 83 20.27 16.20 -15.17
C LYS A 83 21.04 14.98 -14.66
N GLU A 84 20.40 14.07 -13.93
CA GLU A 84 20.99 12.78 -13.53
C GLU A 84 21.13 11.81 -14.73
N SER A 85 20.63 12.17 -15.90
CA SER A 85 20.85 11.43 -17.14
C SER A 85 22.32 11.46 -17.54
N GLU A 86 23.03 10.34 -17.36
CA GLU A 86 24.43 10.17 -17.77
C GLU A 86 24.57 9.17 -18.94
N GLY A 87 25.25 9.60 -20.01
CA GLY A 87 25.59 8.73 -21.14
C GLY A 87 24.37 8.24 -21.92
N THR A 88 24.12 6.93 -21.92
CA THR A 88 22.98 6.29 -22.60
C THR A 88 21.72 6.21 -21.74
N TRP A 89 21.81 6.63 -20.48
CA TRP A 89 20.71 6.58 -19.53
C TRP A 89 19.98 7.91 -19.50
N TRP A 90 18.67 7.83 -19.38
CA TRP A 90 17.81 8.99 -19.20
C TRP A 90 16.97 8.79 -17.95
N ALA A 91 16.88 9.84 -17.15
CA ALA A 91 16.11 9.89 -15.93
C ALA A 91 15.05 10.98 -16.02
N ASP A 92 13.87 10.73 -15.48
CA ASP A 92 12.80 11.71 -15.29
C ASP A 92 12.11 11.43 -13.94
N LEU A 93 11.10 12.20 -13.55
CA LEU A 93 10.35 11.90 -12.33
C LEU A 93 9.69 10.51 -12.43
N ALA A 94 9.70 9.77 -11.31
CA ALA A 94 9.14 8.43 -11.26
C ALA A 94 7.64 8.42 -11.56
N VAL A 95 7.19 7.44 -12.33
CA VAL A 95 5.79 7.16 -12.63
C VAL A 95 5.53 5.72 -12.24
N PHE A 96 4.41 5.47 -11.56
CA PHE A 96 3.99 4.15 -11.13
C PHE A 96 2.74 3.78 -11.91
N ASP A 97 2.79 2.67 -12.63
CA ASP A 97 1.70 2.23 -13.48
C ASP A 97 0.70 1.33 -12.74
N ASN A 98 1.07 0.84 -11.55
CA ASN A 98 0.25 -0.05 -10.74
C ASN A 98 0.68 0.01 -9.26
N ALA A 99 -0.14 -0.57 -8.39
CA ALA A 99 0.10 -0.62 -6.95
C ALA A 99 1.36 -1.43 -6.58
N GLU A 100 1.69 -2.48 -7.34
CA GLU A 100 2.87 -3.33 -7.09
C GLU A 100 4.17 -2.52 -7.24
N GLU A 101 4.30 -1.67 -8.26
CA GLU A 101 5.47 -0.80 -8.46
C GLU A 101 5.63 0.23 -7.34
N LEU A 102 4.51 0.80 -6.86
CA LEU A 102 4.56 1.75 -5.75
C LEU A 102 4.91 1.05 -4.44
N GLU A 103 4.38 -0.14 -4.20
CA GLU A 103 4.66 -0.94 -3.01
C GLU A 103 6.10 -1.47 -2.99
N GLU A 104 6.63 -1.93 -4.14
CA GLU A 104 8.04 -2.32 -4.27
C GLU A 104 8.98 -1.14 -3.98
N LEU A 105 8.59 0.08 -4.35
CA LEU A 105 9.30 1.29 -3.95
C LEU A 105 9.18 1.54 -2.44
N SER A 106 7.98 1.43 -1.86
CA SER A 106 7.73 1.63 -0.42
C SER A 106 8.52 0.68 0.45
N ILE A 107 8.59 -0.61 0.10
CA ILE A 107 9.39 -1.60 0.83
C ILE A 107 10.88 -1.28 0.71
N THR A 108 11.36 -0.98 -0.50
CA THR A 108 12.77 -0.62 -0.72
C THR A 108 13.12 0.67 0.01
N TRP A 109 12.18 1.61 0.10
CA TRP A 109 12.30 2.85 0.86
C TRP A 109 12.48 2.57 2.36
N LEU A 110 11.60 1.76 2.95
CA LEU A 110 11.73 1.35 4.35
C LEU A 110 13.07 0.65 4.62
N GLU A 111 13.50 -0.26 3.75
CA GLU A 111 14.80 -0.94 3.89
C GLU A 111 16.00 0.02 3.79
N ILE A 112 15.94 1.04 2.93
CA ILE A 112 17.02 2.04 2.78
C ILE A 112 17.07 2.98 3.99
N PHE A 113 15.92 3.36 4.57
CA PHE A 113 15.85 4.37 5.61
C PHE A 113 15.84 3.81 7.05
N GLU A 114 15.24 2.65 7.31
CA GLU A 114 15.27 2.01 8.65
C GLU A 114 16.64 1.35 8.94
N TYR A 115 17.33 0.83 7.92
CA TYR A 115 18.67 0.24 8.08
C TYR A 115 19.80 1.25 7.85
N ASP A 116 19.80 2.31 8.66
CA ASP A 116 20.87 3.34 8.68
C ASP A 116 22.19 2.82 9.33
N LYS A 117 22.66 1.62 8.90
CA LYS A 117 23.93 1.02 9.33
C LYS A 117 24.83 0.44 8.24
N CYS A 118 24.42 0.36 6.96
CA CYS A 118 25.19 -0.40 5.96
C CYS A 118 25.77 0.37 4.76
N PHE A 119 25.79 1.70 4.74
CA PHE A 119 26.53 2.45 3.71
C PHE A 119 27.58 3.41 4.28
N SER A 120 28.44 2.91 5.18
CA SER A 120 29.71 3.56 5.50
C SER A 120 30.76 3.23 4.44
N ASP A 121 30.74 3.97 3.32
CA ASP A 121 31.96 4.56 2.77
C ASP A 121 31.59 5.45 1.56
N ALA A 122 31.71 6.76 1.78
CA ALA A 122 31.71 7.86 0.79
C ALA A 122 30.38 8.46 0.28
N ARG A 123 29.24 8.41 1.00
CA ARG A 123 28.05 9.21 0.61
C ARG A 123 27.51 10.05 1.77
N ARG A 124 27.18 11.30 1.47
CA ARG A 124 26.88 12.38 2.42
C ARG A 124 25.65 12.03 3.26
N LYS A 125 25.82 12.07 4.58
CA LYS A 125 24.75 12.10 5.57
C LYS A 125 23.79 13.26 5.28
N CYS A 126 22.49 12.98 5.27
CA CYS A 126 21.44 13.97 5.55
C CYS A 126 20.55 13.41 6.66
N THR A 127 21.03 13.52 7.90
CA THR A 127 20.14 13.59 9.06
C THR A 127 20.24 15.00 9.59
N THR A 128 19.16 15.77 9.47
CA THR A 128 19.01 17.00 10.23
C THR A 128 18.36 16.64 11.55
N THR A 129 19.12 16.82 12.63
CA THR A 129 18.55 16.99 13.97
C THR A 129 17.79 18.32 13.98
N ASN A 130 16.52 18.30 13.59
CA ASN A 130 15.53 19.28 14.01
C ASN A 130 14.18 18.58 13.98
N GLU A 131 13.70 18.27 15.17
CA GLU A 131 12.34 17.90 15.49
C GLU A 131 11.39 18.99 14.92
N TYR A 132 10.25 18.60 14.36
CA TYR A 132 9.15 19.44 13.84
C TYR A 132 9.21 19.85 12.37
N SER A 133 9.08 18.86 11.47
CA SER A 133 8.54 19.01 10.11
C SER A 133 8.28 17.61 9.54
N ASP A 134 7.22 16.95 9.98
CA ASP A 134 7.20 15.49 10.12
C ASP A 134 6.65 14.68 8.92
N HIS A 135 6.45 15.29 7.74
CA HIS A 135 6.03 14.53 6.54
C HIS A 135 6.87 14.87 5.30
N PRO A 136 7.73 13.96 4.82
CA PRO A 136 8.42 14.15 3.55
C PRO A 136 7.45 13.94 2.38
N TYR A 137 7.22 15.00 1.62
CA TYR A 137 6.52 14.93 0.33
C TYR A 137 7.53 14.62 -0.78
N MET A 138 7.10 13.81 -1.76
CA MET A 138 7.93 13.42 -2.90
C MET A 138 7.24 13.68 -4.23
N TRP A 139 7.81 14.53 -5.07
CA TRP A 139 7.26 14.77 -6.41
C TRP A 139 7.35 13.52 -7.30
N ILE A 140 6.29 13.27 -8.06
CA ILE A 140 6.21 12.19 -9.04
C ILE A 140 5.84 12.71 -10.43
N GLY A 141 6.03 11.88 -11.45
CA GLY A 141 5.83 12.19 -12.87
C GLY A 141 4.37 12.23 -13.32
N VAL A 142 3.47 12.70 -12.46
CA VAL A 142 2.04 12.79 -12.72
C VAL A 142 1.59 14.24 -12.64
N HIS A 143 0.94 14.73 -13.71
CA HIS A 143 0.50 16.12 -13.82
C HIS A 143 -0.81 16.25 -14.58
N LYS A 144 -1.43 17.43 -14.51
CA LYS A 144 -2.69 17.72 -15.21
C LYS A 144 -2.41 18.38 -16.56
N MET A 145 -2.97 17.81 -17.62
CA MET A 145 -2.95 18.35 -18.98
C MET A 145 -4.38 18.38 -19.53
N ASP A 146 -4.82 19.57 -19.95
CA ASP A 146 -6.18 19.82 -20.48
C ASP A 146 -7.31 19.30 -19.58
N GLY A 147 -7.13 19.39 -18.25
CA GLY A 147 -8.12 18.95 -17.28
C GLY A 147 -8.02 17.47 -16.88
N HIS A 148 -7.11 16.70 -17.50
CA HIS A 148 -6.93 15.27 -17.25
C HIS A 148 -5.58 14.99 -16.59
N TRP A 149 -5.53 14.01 -15.69
CA TRP A 149 -4.27 13.52 -15.14
C TRP A 149 -3.55 12.65 -16.15
N VAL A 150 -2.28 12.95 -16.37
CA VAL A 150 -1.41 12.25 -17.31
C VAL A 150 -0.04 12.00 -16.68
N THR A 151 0.61 10.94 -17.12
CA THR A 151 2.02 10.66 -16.86
C THR A 151 2.92 11.55 -17.73
N LEU A 152 4.23 11.56 -17.46
CA LEU A 152 5.19 12.38 -18.22
C LEU A 152 5.26 12.10 -19.72
N ASP A 153 4.88 10.89 -20.16
CA ASP A 153 4.82 10.50 -21.57
C ASP A 153 3.46 10.81 -22.22
N GLY A 154 2.55 11.44 -21.48
CA GLY A 154 1.22 11.82 -21.95
C GLY A 154 0.18 10.71 -21.87
N THR A 155 0.50 9.58 -21.23
CA THR A 155 -0.48 8.51 -21.00
C THR A 155 -1.55 9.00 -20.04
N HIS A 156 -2.81 8.89 -20.44
CA HIS A 156 -3.94 9.24 -19.59
C HIS A 156 -4.03 8.30 -18.39
N ILE A 157 -4.07 8.89 -17.21
CA ILE A 157 -4.40 8.19 -15.99
C ILE A 157 -5.92 8.20 -15.87
N ILE A 158 -6.53 7.03 -15.98
CA ILE A 158 -7.91 6.85 -15.54
C ILE A 158 -7.92 6.84 -14.01
N GLU A 159 -8.93 7.43 -13.39
CA GLU A 159 -9.04 7.57 -11.92
C GLU A 159 -8.90 6.25 -11.16
N GLN A 160 -9.10 5.12 -11.84
CA GLN A 160 -8.96 3.76 -11.31
C GLN A 160 -7.52 3.23 -11.26
N ASN A 161 -6.54 3.91 -11.89
CA ASN A 161 -5.17 3.40 -12.05
C ASN A 161 -4.17 3.92 -11.01
N LEU A 162 -4.52 4.95 -10.23
CA LEU A 162 -3.63 5.51 -9.20
C LEU A 162 -4.26 5.42 -7.81
N MET A 163 -3.42 5.14 -6.82
CA MET A 163 -3.75 5.12 -5.40
C MET A 163 -3.82 6.56 -4.88
N TRP A 164 -4.89 7.26 -5.21
CA TRP A 164 -5.13 8.60 -4.68
C TRP A 164 -5.51 8.54 -3.21
N HIS A 165 -4.95 9.44 -2.41
CA HIS A 165 -5.41 9.65 -1.04
C HIS A 165 -6.89 10.07 -1.02
N VAL A 166 -7.63 9.74 0.04
CA VAL A 166 -9.03 10.16 0.20
C VAL A 166 -9.16 11.68 0.01
N GLY A 167 -10.10 12.10 -0.83
CA GLY A 167 -10.29 13.51 -1.20
C GLY A 167 -9.47 13.99 -2.41
N TYR A 168 -8.67 13.12 -3.01
CA TYR A 168 -7.91 13.36 -4.24
C TYR A 168 -8.38 12.46 -5.40
N PRO A 169 -8.09 12.84 -6.66
CA PRO A 169 -7.43 14.07 -7.06
C PRO A 169 -8.34 15.30 -6.97
N HIS A 170 -7.81 16.43 -6.47
CA HIS A 170 -8.57 17.67 -6.40
C HIS A 170 -8.67 18.36 -7.78
N GLU A 171 -9.82 18.96 -8.10
CA GLU A 171 -10.05 19.60 -9.40
C GLU A 171 -9.08 20.75 -9.70
N SER A 172 -8.61 21.47 -8.67
CA SER A 172 -7.66 22.57 -8.80
C SER A 172 -6.18 22.14 -8.78
N GLY A 173 -5.88 20.86 -8.59
CA GLY A 173 -4.52 20.35 -8.59
C GLY A 173 -3.88 20.38 -9.98
N ALA A 174 -2.57 20.65 -10.04
CA ALA A 174 -1.80 20.66 -11.29
C ALA A 174 -0.74 19.54 -11.36
N HIS A 175 -0.25 19.08 -10.22
CA HIS A 175 0.83 18.10 -10.08
C HIS A 175 0.51 17.15 -8.92
N ALA A 176 1.06 15.94 -8.95
CA ALA A 176 0.91 14.97 -7.86
C ALA A 176 2.25 14.74 -7.14
N PHE A 177 2.15 14.38 -5.86
CA PHE A 177 3.26 14.00 -5.00
C PHE A 177 2.84 12.76 -4.20
N LEU A 178 3.82 11.97 -3.76
CA LEU A 178 3.65 10.95 -2.73
C LEU A 178 3.79 11.64 -1.37
N GLU A 179 2.89 11.31 -0.47
CA GLU A 179 2.97 11.69 0.94
C GLU A 179 3.31 10.44 1.72
N ASP A 180 4.28 10.56 2.62
CA ASP A 180 4.54 9.54 3.62
C ASP A 180 3.42 9.61 4.67
N VAL A 181 2.50 8.64 4.61
CA VAL A 181 1.32 8.59 5.49
C VAL A 181 1.68 8.02 6.87
N THR A 182 2.96 7.84 7.19
CA THR A 182 3.36 7.22 8.46
C THR A 182 2.96 8.00 9.71
N GLU A 183 2.46 9.25 9.64
CA GLU A 183 2.03 9.98 10.86
C GLU A 183 0.95 11.09 10.68
N THR A 184 0.18 11.15 9.58
CA THR A 184 -0.82 12.24 9.40
C THR A 184 -2.22 11.95 9.92
N THR A 185 -2.55 10.72 10.30
CA THR A 185 -3.67 10.55 11.20
C THR A 185 -3.17 10.90 12.60
N GLY A 186 -3.56 12.09 13.06
CA GLY A 186 -3.86 12.27 14.47
C GLY A 186 -4.94 11.26 14.82
N ILE A 187 -4.55 10.00 14.99
CA ILE A 187 -5.27 9.02 15.76
C ILE A 187 -5.28 9.70 17.12
N ASN A 188 -6.38 10.42 17.41
CA ASN A 188 -6.79 10.58 18.79
C ASN A 188 -6.57 9.20 19.38
N SER A 189 -5.61 9.08 20.29
CA SER A 189 -5.32 7.84 20.98
C SER A 189 -6.59 7.48 21.73
N TYR A 190 -7.55 6.87 21.03
CA TYR A 190 -8.49 5.95 21.61
C TYR A 190 -7.57 4.95 22.28
N GLY A 191 -7.58 4.95 23.61
CA GLY A 191 -6.77 4.04 24.39
C GLY A 191 -6.90 2.63 23.81
N PRO A 192 -5.88 1.77 23.99
CA PRO A 192 -5.79 0.46 23.33
C PRO A 192 -7.18 -0.17 23.31
N ALA A 193 -7.73 -0.37 22.11
CA ALA A 193 -9.05 -0.96 21.96
C ALA A 193 -9.05 -2.24 22.80
N GLN A 194 -9.83 -2.26 23.87
CA GLN A 194 -9.88 -3.42 24.75
C GLN A 194 -10.66 -4.50 24.01
N CYS A 195 -9.95 -5.29 23.20
CA CYS A 195 -10.57 -6.41 22.53
C CYS A 195 -11.07 -7.45 23.53
N PRO A 196 -12.16 -8.17 23.19
CA PRO A 196 -12.57 -9.35 23.95
C PRO A 196 -11.43 -10.36 24.04
N SER A 197 -11.43 -11.23 25.05
CA SER A 197 -10.30 -12.13 25.33
C SER A 197 -9.94 -13.13 24.23
N ASN A 198 -10.88 -13.42 23.32
CA ASN A 198 -10.72 -14.29 22.15
C ASN A 198 -10.37 -13.51 20.87
N PHE A 199 -10.18 -12.20 20.96
CA PHE A 199 -9.83 -11.33 19.83
C PHE A 199 -8.44 -10.68 20.06
N PHE A 200 -7.75 -10.41 18.97
CA PHE A 200 -6.51 -9.62 18.95
C PHE A 200 -6.77 -8.28 18.28
N GLU A 201 -6.02 -7.27 18.70
CA GLU A 201 -6.11 -5.92 18.13
C GLU A 201 -5.26 -5.80 16.86
N SER A 202 -5.80 -5.13 15.85
CA SER A 202 -5.07 -4.72 14.65
C SER A 202 -5.71 -3.49 14.04
N GLY A 203 -4.94 -2.41 13.86
CA GLY A 203 -5.41 -1.19 13.20
C GLY A 203 -6.56 -0.46 13.92
N GLY A 204 -6.73 -0.66 15.22
CA GLY A 204 -7.84 -0.14 16.01
C GLY A 204 -9.09 -1.04 16.03
N HIS A 205 -9.05 -2.18 15.36
CA HIS A 205 -10.14 -3.15 15.27
C HIS A 205 -9.80 -4.44 16.04
N CYS A 206 -10.82 -5.21 16.38
CA CYS A 206 -10.67 -6.47 17.11
C CYS A 206 -11.01 -7.64 16.21
N PHE A 207 -10.03 -8.50 15.92
CA PHE A 207 -10.18 -9.65 15.03
C PHE A 207 -10.00 -10.98 15.77
N SER A 208 -10.65 -12.02 15.27
CA SER A 208 -10.42 -13.40 15.70
C SER A 208 -10.41 -14.33 14.49
N VAL A 209 -9.68 -15.43 14.59
CA VAL A 209 -9.49 -16.39 13.51
C VAL A 209 -9.98 -17.75 13.96
N ILE A 210 -11.08 -18.20 13.37
CA ILE A 210 -11.62 -19.54 13.61
C ILE A 210 -11.00 -20.48 12.59
N ASP A 211 -10.07 -21.34 13.03
CA ASP A 211 -9.39 -22.32 12.19
C ASP A 211 -9.86 -23.74 12.52
N LYS A 212 -10.37 -24.47 11.51
CA LYS A 212 -10.82 -25.86 11.61
C LYS A 212 -10.14 -26.74 10.55
N PRO A 213 -8.85 -27.09 10.72
CA PRO A 213 -8.09 -27.84 9.73
C PRO A 213 -8.79 -29.12 9.29
N GLY A 214 -8.87 -29.33 7.97
CA GLY A 214 -9.51 -30.51 7.38
C GLY A 214 -11.05 -30.50 7.42
N VAL A 215 -11.66 -29.41 7.91
CA VAL A 215 -13.11 -29.19 7.83
C VAL A 215 -13.40 -28.17 6.75
N ASN A 216 -14.27 -28.55 5.81
CA ASN A 216 -14.79 -27.66 4.79
C ASN A 216 -15.95 -26.86 5.37
N MET A 217 -15.79 -25.55 5.52
CA MET A 217 -16.86 -24.65 5.97
C MET A 217 -17.36 -23.78 4.82
N THR A 218 -18.67 -23.64 4.68
CA THR A 218 -19.27 -22.64 3.80
C THR A 218 -19.15 -21.24 4.41
N TRP A 219 -19.42 -20.22 3.59
CA TRP A 219 -19.48 -18.83 4.05
C TRP A 219 -20.52 -18.64 5.15
N GLU A 220 -21.71 -19.21 5.00
CA GLU A 220 -22.80 -19.12 5.98
C GLU A 220 -22.46 -19.83 7.30
N GLU A 221 -21.80 -20.99 7.21
CA GLU A 221 -21.31 -21.69 8.41
C GLU A 221 -20.25 -20.87 9.14
N CYS A 222 -19.31 -20.25 8.40
CA CYS A 222 -18.32 -19.36 8.98
C CYS A 222 -18.94 -18.12 9.62
N ARG A 223 -19.94 -17.51 8.98
CA ARG A 223 -20.70 -16.39 9.53
C ARG A 223 -21.34 -16.77 10.86
N GLY A 224 -22.07 -17.88 10.89
CA GLY A 224 -22.70 -18.37 12.11
C GLY A 224 -21.70 -18.69 13.23
N LEU A 225 -20.46 -19.07 12.90
CA LEU A 225 -19.40 -19.25 13.90
C LEU A 225 -18.90 -17.91 14.43
N CYS A 226 -18.66 -16.92 13.58
CA CYS A 226 -18.26 -15.59 14.03
C CYS A 226 -19.33 -14.91 14.89
N GLU A 227 -20.62 -15.05 14.53
CA GLU A 227 -21.74 -14.55 15.33
C GLU A 227 -21.80 -15.16 16.75
N LEU A 228 -21.25 -16.37 16.94
CA LEU A 228 -21.16 -17.05 18.23
C LEU A 228 -19.93 -16.66 19.06
N GLU A 229 -18.89 -16.08 18.46
CA GLU A 229 -17.68 -15.62 19.17
C GLU A 229 -17.92 -14.32 19.95
N GLY A 230 -19.01 -13.61 19.68
CA GLY A 230 -19.40 -12.41 20.44
C GLY A 230 -19.77 -12.76 21.88
N GLU A 231 -19.02 -12.21 22.84
CA GLU A 231 -19.28 -12.37 24.28
C GLU A 231 -19.64 -11.03 24.96
N GLY A 232 -20.64 -11.07 25.84
CA GLY A 232 -21.03 -9.92 26.65
C GLY A 232 -21.73 -8.83 25.83
N GLU A 233 -21.13 -7.64 25.79
CA GLU A 233 -21.65 -6.49 25.03
C GLU A 233 -21.15 -6.46 23.57
N TRP A 234 -20.14 -7.26 23.24
CA TRP A 234 -19.52 -7.28 21.92
C TRP A 234 -20.34 -8.11 20.95
N LYS A 235 -20.54 -7.57 19.75
CA LYS A 235 -21.08 -8.33 18.63
C LYS A 235 -19.94 -8.70 17.71
N ALA A 236 -19.92 -9.94 17.26
CA ALA A 236 -18.97 -10.38 16.26
C ALA A 236 -19.71 -10.86 15.01
N ASP A 237 -19.09 -10.67 13.85
CA ASP A 237 -19.53 -11.22 12.56
C ASP A 237 -18.29 -11.43 11.67
N LEU A 238 -18.45 -11.86 10.42
CA LEU A 238 -17.32 -11.94 9.49
C LEU A 238 -16.71 -10.55 9.27
N ALA A 239 -15.39 -10.49 9.28
CA ALA A 239 -14.65 -9.25 9.14
C ALA A 239 -14.92 -8.57 7.79
N VAL A 240 -15.03 -7.25 7.83
CA VAL A 240 -15.17 -6.41 6.64
C VAL A 240 -14.04 -5.39 6.65
N PHE A 241 -13.50 -5.09 5.48
CA PHE A 241 -12.48 -4.06 5.33
C PHE A 241 -13.10 -2.87 4.59
N ASP A 242 -13.13 -1.72 5.27
CA ASP A 242 -13.74 -0.51 4.74
C ASP A 242 -12.80 0.22 3.78
N ASN A 243 -11.49 0.04 3.94
CA ASN A 243 -10.46 0.66 3.12
C ASN A 243 -9.16 -0.17 3.09
N ALA A 244 -8.23 0.24 2.23
CA ALA A 244 -6.95 -0.44 2.06
C ALA A 244 -6.04 -0.36 3.30
N GLU A 245 -6.10 0.74 4.08
CA GLU A 245 -5.27 0.93 5.28
C GLU A 245 -5.63 -0.09 6.36
N GLN A 246 -6.92 -0.37 6.56
CA GLN A 246 -7.39 -1.39 7.50
C GLN A 246 -6.91 -2.80 7.09
N LEU A 247 -6.97 -3.12 5.79
CA LEU A 247 -6.47 -4.41 5.28
C LEU A 247 -4.95 -4.51 5.38
N GLU A 248 -4.23 -3.41 5.15
CA GLU A 248 -2.77 -3.35 5.30
C GLU A 248 -2.37 -3.56 6.76
N ALA A 249 -2.98 -2.84 7.70
CA ALA A 249 -2.76 -3.01 9.13
C ALA A 249 -3.01 -4.47 9.56
N PHE A 250 -4.11 -5.07 9.08
CA PHE A 250 -4.38 -6.48 9.33
C PHE A 250 -3.35 -7.41 8.68
N SER A 251 -2.90 -7.15 7.45
CA SER A 251 -1.89 -7.95 6.76
C SER A 251 -0.55 -7.98 7.52
N ILE A 252 -0.17 -6.86 8.13
CA ILE A 252 1.01 -6.78 8.99
C ILE A 252 0.83 -7.64 10.25
N THR A 253 -0.31 -7.54 10.94
CA THR A 253 -0.59 -8.40 12.11
C THR A 253 -0.68 -9.88 11.71
N TRP A 254 -1.20 -10.17 10.53
CA TRP A 254 -1.38 -11.52 10.00
C TRP A 254 -0.05 -12.28 9.81
N LEU A 255 1.05 -11.57 9.53
CA LEU A 255 2.39 -12.16 9.50
C LEU A 255 2.73 -12.93 10.78
N GLU A 256 2.36 -12.38 11.93
CA GLU A 256 2.64 -13.00 13.22
C GLU A 256 1.62 -14.11 13.53
N ILE A 257 0.34 -13.81 13.35
CA ILE A 257 -0.76 -14.74 13.66
C ILE A 257 -0.68 -16.01 12.81
N SER A 258 -0.47 -15.86 11.50
CA SER A 258 -0.50 -17.00 10.58
C SER A 258 0.58 -18.04 10.90
N ASN A 259 1.73 -17.63 11.44
CA ASN A 259 2.82 -18.54 11.83
C ASN A 259 2.43 -19.50 12.96
N THR A 260 1.38 -19.17 13.73
CA THR A 260 0.86 -20.02 14.80
C THR A 260 -0.22 -21.00 14.33
N LEU A 261 -0.71 -20.81 13.09
CA LEU A 261 -1.83 -21.57 12.54
C LEU A 261 -1.35 -22.63 11.53
N PRO A 262 -2.09 -23.75 11.40
CA PRO A 262 -1.88 -24.72 10.33
C PRO A 262 -1.89 -24.09 8.94
N ASP A 263 -1.21 -24.75 8.00
CA ASP A 263 -1.10 -24.24 6.65
C ASP A 263 -2.44 -24.28 5.90
N HIS A 264 -3.01 -23.09 5.72
CA HIS A 264 -4.20 -22.85 4.92
C HIS A 264 -4.17 -21.37 4.50
N PRO A 265 -4.26 -21.05 3.20
CA PRO A 265 -4.06 -19.68 2.74
C PRO A 265 -5.35 -18.85 2.64
N TYR A 266 -6.53 -19.46 2.84
CA TYR A 266 -7.81 -18.81 2.54
C TYR A 266 -8.63 -18.53 3.80
N MET A 267 -9.36 -17.41 3.83
CA MET A 267 -10.21 -17.00 4.96
C MET A 267 -11.52 -16.39 4.49
N TRP A 268 -12.66 -16.91 4.93
CA TRP A 268 -13.94 -16.25 4.66
C TRP A 268 -14.02 -14.88 5.33
N ILE A 269 -14.58 -13.89 4.61
CA ILE A 269 -14.82 -12.51 5.08
C ILE A 269 -16.24 -12.05 4.77
N GLY A 270 -16.67 -10.93 5.36
CA GLY A 270 -18.03 -10.41 5.37
C GLY A 270 -18.48 -9.72 4.08
N VAL A 271 -18.07 -10.24 2.92
CA VAL A 271 -18.38 -9.68 1.61
C VAL A 271 -19.11 -10.70 0.76
N HIS A 272 -20.26 -10.31 0.23
CA HIS A 272 -21.10 -11.18 -0.59
C HIS A 272 -21.81 -10.42 -1.70
N LYS A 273 -22.41 -11.17 -2.64
CA LYS A 273 -23.15 -10.61 -3.76
C LYS A 273 -24.64 -10.56 -3.42
N MET A 274 -25.22 -9.35 -3.44
CA MET A 274 -26.64 -9.10 -3.26
C MET A 274 -27.18 -8.39 -4.51
N ASP A 275 -28.24 -8.94 -5.12
CA ASP A 275 -28.85 -8.41 -6.35
C ASP A 275 -27.85 -8.12 -7.49
N GLY A 276 -26.81 -8.96 -7.60
CA GLY A 276 -25.77 -8.84 -8.61
C GLY A 276 -24.63 -7.87 -8.28
N GLN A 277 -24.67 -7.21 -7.13
CA GLN A 277 -23.66 -6.25 -6.67
C GLN A 277 -22.93 -6.77 -5.43
N TRP A 278 -21.63 -6.50 -5.33
CA TRP A 278 -20.83 -6.85 -4.16
C TRP A 278 -21.10 -5.87 -3.03
N VAL A 279 -21.43 -6.40 -1.87
CA VAL A 279 -21.76 -5.64 -0.67
C VAL A 279 -21.11 -6.27 0.57
N THR A 280 -20.90 -5.43 1.57
CA THR A 280 -20.56 -5.82 2.95
C THR A 280 -21.81 -6.35 3.67
N LEU A 281 -21.64 -6.89 4.89
CA LEU A 281 -22.73 -7.47 5.68
C LEU A 281 -23.87 -6.49 6.02
N ASP A 282 -23.58 -5.19 6.11
CA ASP A 282 -24.56 -4.13 6.37
C ASP A 282 -25.23 -3.60 5.08
N GLY A 283 -24.86 -4.14 3.91
CA GLY A 283 -25.39 -3.75 2.61
C GLY A 283 -24.63 -2.59 1.95
N THR A 284 -23.52 -2.13 2.52
CA THR A 284 -22.68 -1.10 1.89
C THR A 284 -22.03 -1.64 0.61
N HIS A 285 -22.11 -0.88 -0.48
CA HIS A 285 -21.56 -1.29 -1.77
C HIS A 285 -20.03 -1.27 -1.78
N ILE A 286 -19.42 -2.37 -2.21
CA ILE A 286 -18.00 -2.43 -2.50
C ILE A 286 -17.79 -2.01 -3.95
N THR A 287 -17.15 -0.86 -4.13
CA THR A 287 -16.79 -0.37 -5.46
C THR A 287 -15.51 -1.04 -5.95
N LEU A 288 -15.31 -1.11 -7.27
CA LEU A 288 -14.03 -1.57 -7.86
C LEU A 288 -12.85 -0.65 -7.51
N GLN A 289 -13.11 0.56 -7.00
CA GLN A 289 -12.11 1.50 -6.52
C GLN A 289 -11.58 1.15 -5.12
N ASN A 290 -12.25 0.24 -4.40
CA ASN A 290 -11.69 -0.38 -3.20
C ASN A 290 -10.72 -1.47 -3.68
N LEU A 291 -9.45 -1.09 -3.86
CA LEU A 291 -8.32 -1.81 -4.51
C LEU A 291 -7.93 -3.18 -3.91
N MET A 292 -8.82 -3.86 -3.21
CA MET A 292 -8.49 -5.09 -2.47
C MET A 292 -8.72 -6.37 -3.27
N TRP A 293 -9.32 -6.32 -4.47
CA TRP A 293 -9.52 -7.51 -5.28
C TRP A 293 -8.22 -8.03 -5.87
N HIS A 294 -8.01 -9.34 -5.79
CA HIS A 294 -6.95 -10.04 -6.49
C HIS A 294 -7.14 -9.92 -8.01
N VAL A 295 -6.04 -9.97 -8.77
CA VAL A 295 -6.09 -9.87 -10.24
C VAL A 295 -7.00 -10.95 -10.82
N GLY A 296 -7.97 -10.52 -11.64
CA GLY A 296 -8.99 -11.40 -12.22
C GLY A 296 -10.29 -11.45 -11.43
N HIS A 297 -10.35 -10.87 -10.23
CA HIS A 297 -11.56 -10.77 -9.41
C HIS A 297 -12.15 -9.34 -9.42
N PRO A 298 -13.45 -9.21 -9.08
CA PRO A 298 -14.40 -10.29 -8.87
C PRO A 298 -14.93 -10.88 -10.18
N HIS A 299 -15.26 -12.18 -10.15
CA HIS A 299 -15.92 -12.88 -11.26
C HIS A 299 -17.46 -12.71 -11.21
N ASP A 300 -18.10 -12.77 -12.38
CA ASP A 300 -19.56 -12.66 -12.50
C ASP A 300 -20.32 -13.77 -11.76
N MET A 301 -19.76 -14.99 -11.71
CA MET A 301 -20.38 -16.15 -11.07
C MET A 301 -20.13 -16.25 -9.56
N GLY A 302 -19.27 -15.39 -9.00
CA GLY A 302 -18.96 -15.42 -7.58
C GLY A 302 -20.11 -14.90 -6.72
N VAL A 303 -20.26 -15.47 -5.53
CA VAL A 303 -21.34 -15.16 -4.60
C VAL A 303 -20.84 -14.66 -3.25
N ASN A 304 -19.66 -15.10 -2.81
CA ASN A 304 -19.05 -14.74 -1.53
C ASN A 304 -17.57 -14.41 -1.76
N ALA A 305 -16.97 -13.60 -0.89
CA ALA A 305 -15.55 -13.30 -0.96
C ALA A 305 -14.77 -13.90 0.22
N TYR A 306 -13.48 -14.14 -0.02
CA TYR A 306 -12.52 -14.63 0.95
C TYR A 306 -11.20 -13.87 0.78
N LEU A 307 -10.39 -13.81 1.83
CA LEU A 307 -9.00 -13.35 1.74
C LEU A 307 -8.08 -14.51 1.37
N GLU A 308 -7.11 -14.20 0.51
CA GLU A 308 -6.04 -15.09 0.09
C GLU A 308 -4.69 -14.55 0.57
N ASP A 309 -3.98 -15.36 1.35
CA ASP A 309 -2.58 -15.15 1.70
C ASP A 309 -1.67 -15.58 0.53
N ILE A 310 -1.22 -14.58 -0.22
CA ILE A 310 -0.39 -14.79 -1.43
C ILE A 310 0.94 -15.44 -1.08
N THR A 311 1.48 -15.15 0.11
CA THR A 311 2.74 -15.75 0.54
C THR A 311 2.61 -17.26 0.62
N ARG A 312 1.46 -17.73 1.09
CA ARG A 312 1.17 -19.16 1.21
C ARG A 312 0.70 -19.80 -0.09
N THR A 313 -0.08 -19.11 -0.93
CA THR A 313 -0.54 -19.70 -2.21
C THR A 313 0.58 -19.81 -3.24
N THR A 314 1.44 -18.81 -3.33
CA THR A 314 2.52 -18.77 -4.34
C THR A 314 3.83 -19.37 -3.83
N GLY A 315 4.02 -19.43 -2.50
CA GLY A 315 5.30 -19.76 -1.88
C GLY A 315 6.36 -18.68 -2.09
N GLU A 316 6.02 -17.53 -2.66
CA GLU A 316 6.87 -16.36 -2.76
C GLU A 316 6.64 -15.47 -1.55
N ASN A 317 7.72 -15.05 -0.88
CA ASN A 317 7.62 -14.16 0.28
C ASN A 317 6.95 -12.85 -0.13
N SER A 318 5.66 -12.72 0.19
CA SER A 318 4.84 -11.54 -0.06
C SER A 318 4.50 -10.85 1.27
N TYR A 319 5.27 -11.11 2.32
CA TYR A 319 5.09 -10.53 3.65
C TYR A 319 3.65 -10.66 4.18
N GLY A 320 3.04 -11.84 4.00
CA GLY A 320 1.68 -12.10 4.48
C GLY A 320 0.60 -11.32 3.74
N ARG A 321 0.91 -10.75 2.57
CA ARG A 321 -0.03 -9.95 1.78
C ARG A 321 -1.32 -10.69 1.51
N LEU A 322 -2.42 -10.02 1.81
CA LEU A 322 -3.77 -10.50 1.64
C LEU A 322 -4.46 -9.78 0.48
N TYR A 323 -5.11 -10.54 -0.39
CA TYR A 323 -6.06 -9.98 -1.35
C TYR A 323 -7.43 -10.62 -1.18
N MET A 324 -8.46 -9.87 -1.51
CA MET A 324 -9.81 -10.37 -1.62
C MET A 324 -10.00 -11.10 -2.94
N SER A 325 -10.43 -12.35 -2.87
CA SER A 325 -10.82 -13.18 -3.99
C SER A 325 -12.30 -13.54 -3.85
N CYS A 326 -12.96 -13.86 -4.95
CA CYS A 326 -14.36 -14.27 -4.95
C CYS A 326 -14.49 -15.77 -5.19
N SER A 327 -15.47 -16.38 -4.54
CA SER A 327 -15.75 -17.80 -4.74
C SER A 327 -16.18 -18.09 -6.19
N MET A 328 -15.96 -19.32 -6.66
CA MET A 328 -16.42 -19.80 -7.96
C MET A 328 -17.80 -20.50 -7.88
N GLY A 329 -18.52 -20.31 -6.77
CA GLY A 329 -19.88 -20.82 -6.55
C GLY A 329 -20.11 -21.33 -5.12
N VAL A 330 -21.21 -22.06 -4.92
CA VAL A 330 -21.67 -22.58 -3.61
C VAL A 330 -20.87 -23.77 -3.06
N TYR A 331 -19.89 -24.27 -3.82
CA TYR A 331 -19.08 -25.44 -3.45
C TYR A 331 -17.65 -25.08 -3.03
N GLU A 332 -17.35 -23.79 -2.95
CA GLU A 332 -16.08 -23.33 -2.40
C GLU A 332 -16.14 -23.47 -0.88
N HIS A 333 -15.08 -24.04 -0.31
CA HIS A 333 -14.99 -24.28 1.12
C HIS A 333 -13.61 -23.90 1.59
N HIS A 334 -13.56 -23.23 2.73
CA HIS A 334 -12.33 -22.87 3.42
C HIS A 334 -12.41 -23.40 4.85
N SER A 335 -11.25 -23.67 5.44
CA SER A 335 -11.16 -24.15 6.81
C SER A 335 -10.96 -23.02 7.81
N ARG A 336 -11.10 -21.75 7.37
CA ARG A 336 -10.84 -20.58 8.20
C ARG A 336 -11.87 -19.48 8.00
N CYS A 337 -12.33 -18.90 9.10
CA CYS A 337 -13.17 -17.71 9.15
C CYS A 337 -12.39 -16.58 9.80
N LEU A 338 -12.45 -15.37 9.22
CA LEU A 338 -11.96 -14.17 9.88
C LEU A 338 -13.16 -13.41 10.46
N CYS A 339 -13.16 -13.25 11.78
CA CYS A 339 -14.21 -12.57 12.52
C CYS A 339 -13.74 -11.20 13.01
N GLU A 340 -14.64 -10.25 13.08
CA GLU A 340 -14.43 -8.92 13.63
C GLU A 340 -15.46 -8.63 14.71
N ALA A 341 -15.01 -8.06 15.84
CA ALA A 341 -15.88 -7.64 16.94
C ALA A 341 -16.07 -6.11 16.95
N ASN A 342 -17.32 -5.70 17.18
CA ASN A 342 -17.79 -4.31 17.25
C ASN A 342 -18.59 -4.03 18.51
#